data_AF-A0A536CJA5-F1
#
_entry.id   AF-A0A536CJA5-F1
#
_cell.length_a   1.000
_cell.length_b   1.000
_cell.length_c   1.000
_cell.angle_alpha   90.00
_cell.angle_beta   90.00
_cell.angle_gamma   90.00
#
_symmetry.space_group_name_H-M   'P 1'
#
loop_
_entity.id
_entity.type
_entity.pdbx_description
1 polymer ?
#
loop_
_entity_poly.entity_id
_entity_poly.type
_entity_poly.pdbx_seq_one_letter_code
_entity_poly.pdbx_strand_id
1 'polypeptide(L)'
;LEERQARWSASDARRRRAAELVERLVATLAAEPALVRHEICSSERVAVSLAVLSPTDQALDQIASLRHFLADLSDVTGVVNGPWPPYTFAGIDESAGVSAGSGPRPPA
;
A
#
# COMPACT_ATOMS: atom_id res chain seq x y z
N LEU A 1 -13.22 -24.10 -28.02
CA LEU A 1 -12.89 -22.65 -28.10
C LEU A 1 -13.59 -21.87 -26.99
N GLU A 2 -14.85 -22.18 -26.70
CA GLU A 2 -15.67 -21.51 -25.67
C GLU A 2 -15.08 -21.59 -24.25
N GLU A 3 -14.59 -22.75 -23.81
CA GLU A 3 -13.96 -22.90 -22.48
C GLU A 3 -12.73 -21.99 -22.28
N ARG A 4 -11.96 -21.76 -23.35
CA ARG A 4 -10.78 -20.89 -23.31
C ARG A 4 -11.16 -19.42 -23.24
N GLN A 5 -12.27 -19.04 -23.86
CA GLN A 5 -12.84 -17.68 -23.82
C GLN A 5 -13.44 -17.37 -22.44
N ALA A 6 -14.14 -18.33 -21.83
CA ALA A 6 -14.67 -18.20 -20.47
C ALA A 6 -13.54 -18.01 -19.44
N ARG A 7 -12.45 -18.77 -19.56
CA ARG A 7 -11.26 -18.59 -18.70
C ARG A 7 -10.59 -17.24 -18.89
N TRP A 8 -10.45 -16.78 -20.14
CA TRP A 8 -9.87 -15.47 -20.43
C TRP A 8 -10.72 -14.31 -19.91
N SER A 9 -12.04 -14.36 -20.11
CA SER A 9 -12.95 -13.32 -19.62
C SER A 9 -13.03 -13.27 -18.09
N ALA A 10 -13.05 -14.42 -17.41
CA ALA A 10 -12.97 -14.48 -15.94
C ALA A 10 -11.65 -13.93 -15.41
N SER A 11 -10.53 -14.25 -16.07
CA SER A 11 -9.21 -13.70 -15.73
C SER A 11 -9.15 -12.18 -15.91
N ASP A 12 -9.76 -11.67 -16.98
CA ASP A 12 -9.78 -10.24 -17.25
C ASP A 12 -10.71 -9.47 -16.31
N ALA A 13 -11.88 -10.02 -16.00
CA ALA A 13 -12.80 -9.45 -15.00
C ALA A 13 -12.14 -9.37 -13.61
N ARG A 14 -11.43 -10.42 -13.19
CA ARG A 14 -10.66 -10.43 -11.94
C ARG A 14 -9.58 -9.34 -11.95
N ARG A 15 -8.86 -9.18 -13.07
CA ARG A 15 -7.81 -8.16 -13.19
C ARG A 15 -8.38 -6.74 -13.10
N ARG A 16 -9.49 -6.47 -13.78
CA ARG A 16 -10.18 -5.16 -13.70
C ARG A 16 -10.62 -4.86 -12.28
N ARG A 17 -11.25 -5.85 -11.61
CA ARG A 17 -11.65 -5.72 -10.21
C ARG A 17 -10.47 -5.45 -9.28
N ALA A 18 -9.33 -6.13 -9.49
CA ALA A 18 -8.13 -5.88 -8.72
C ALA A 18 -7.58 -4.45 -8.92
N ALA A 19 -7.63 -3.93 -10.15
CA ALA A 19 -7.24 -2.54 -10.44
C ALA A 19 -8.15 -1.53 -9.73
N GLU A 20 -9.47 -1.73 -9.80
CA GLU A 20 -10.45 -0.88 -9.08
C GLU A 20 -10.21 -0.88 -7.57
N LEU A 21 -9.86 -2.05 -6.99
CA LEU A 21 -9.54 -2.16 -5.57
C LEU A 21 -8.27 -1.37 -5.22
N VAL A 22 -7.22 -1.43 -6.04
CA VAL A 22 -6.00 -0.65 -5.85
C VAL A 22 -6.32 0.85 -5.85
N GLU A 23 -7.06 1.34 -6.84
CA GLU A 23 -7.41 2.76 -6.95
C GLU A 23 -8.17 3.24 -5.70
N ARG A 24 -9.15 2.46 -5.24
CA ARG A 24 -9.93 2.78 -4.05
C ARG A 24 -9.08 2.73 -2.77
N LEU A 25 -8.17 1.76 -2.64
CA LEU A 25 -7.26 1.66 -1.50
C LEU A 25 -6.30 2.85 -1.45
N VAL A 26 -5.70 3.21 -2.58
CA VAL A 26 -4.79 4.37 -2.70
C VAL A 26 -5.53 5.66 -2.36
N ALA A 27 -6.76 5.84 -2.87
CA ALA A 27 -7.58 7.01 -2.55
C ALA A 27 -7.93 7.09 -1.05
N THR A 28 -8.23 5.94 -0.41
CA THR A 28 -8.56 5.86 1.02
C THR A 28 -7.39 6.27 1.91
N LEU A 29 -6.17 5.91 1.50
CA LEU A 29 -4.96 6.21 2.26
C LEU A 29 -4.58 7.70 2.23
N ALA A 30 -5.09 8.47 1.27
CA ALA A 30 -4.65 9.85 0.99
C ALA A 30 -3.11 9.98 0.91
N ALA A 31 -2.43 8.88 0.62
CA ALA A 31 -0.98 8.79 0.59
C ALA A 31 -0.46 9.27 -0.77
N GLU A 32 0.71 9.91 -0.76
CA GLU A 32 1.39 10.23 -2.00
C GLU A 32 1.64 8.95 -2.81
N PRO A 33 1.36 8.91 -4.13
CA PRO A 33 1.58 7.73 -4.96
C PRO A 33 3.01 7.17 -4.86
N ALA A 34 4.00 8.04 -4.59
CA ALA A 34 5.39 7.65 -4.41
C ALA A 34 5.63 6.75 -3.19
N LEU A 35 4.78 6.85 -2.16
CA LEU A 35 4.84 6.09 -0.90
C LEU A 35 4.01 4.81 -0.92
N VAL A 36 3.32 4.53 -2.03
CA VAL A 36 2.57 3.30 -2.22
C VAL A 36 3.30 2.41 -3.22
N ARG A 37 3.41 1.13 -2.88
CA ARG A 37 3.85 0.07 -3.80
C ARG A 37 2.70 -0.93 -3.89
N HIS A 38 2.28 -1.25 -5.10
CA HIS A 38 1.21 -2.22 -5.30
C HIS A 38 1.50 -3.13 -6.49
N GLU A 39 0.97 -4.33 -6.45
CA GLU A 39 1.04 -5.32 -7.52
C GLU A 39 -0.33 -5.98 -7.68
N ILE A 40 -0.81 -6.06 -8.93
CA ILE A 40 -1.96 -6.89 -9.28
C ILE A 40 -1.44 -8.30 -9.55
N CYS A 41 -1.68 -9.21 -8.62
CA CYS A 41 -1.16 -10.56 -8.69
C CYS A 41 -1.94 -11.39 -9.71
N SER A 42 -1.24 -12.23 -10.48
CA SER A 42 -1.84 -13.16 -11.44
C SER A 42 -2.38 -14.44 -10.79
N SER A 43 -2.15 -14.63 -9.49
CA SER A 43 -2.56 -15.81 -8.74
C SER A 43 -4.07 -15.87 -8.53
N GLU A 44 -4.62 -17.06 -8.33
CA GLU A 44 -6.05 -17.20 -8.02
C GLU A 44 -6.42 -16.85 -6.58
N ARG A 45 -5.43 -16.81 -5.67
CA ARG A 45 -5.66 -16.64 -4.21
C ARG A 45 -5.41 -15.21 -3.73
N VAL A 46 -4.48 -14.50 -4.36
CA VAL A 46 -4.14 -13.12 -4.05
C VAL A 46 -4.44 -12.29 -5.29
N ALA A 47 -5.32 -11.31 -5.14
CA ALA A 47 -5.67 -10.37 -6.22
C ALA A 47 -4.74 -9.15 -6.23
N VAL A 48 -4.39 -8.65 -5.05
CA VAL A 48 -3.59 -7.43 -4.87
C VAL A 48 -2.62 -7.64 -3.71
N SER A 49 -1.37 -7.21 -3.90
CA SER A 49 -0.39 -6.98 -2.84
C SER A 49 -0.10 -5.49 -2.76
N LEU A 50 -0.11 -4.90 -1.57
CA LEU A 50 0.09 -3.47 -1.39
C LEU A 50 0.92 -3.20 -0.12
N ALA A 51 1.87 -2.27 -0.23
CA ALA A 51 2.69 -1.76 0.85
C ALA A 51 2.66 -0.23 0.84
N VAL A 52 2.59 0.36 2.02
CA VAL A 52 2.51 1.82 2.23
C VAL A 52 3.64 2.22 3.16
N LEU A 53 4.35 3.28 2.80
CA LEU A 53 5.24 3.97 3.74
C LEU A 53 4.48 5.11 4.40
N SER A 54 4.50 5.12 5.72
CA SER A 54 3.70 6.05 6.52
C SER A 54 4.56 6.64 7.64
N PRO A 55 4.35 7.91 8.02
CA PRO A 55 4.86 8.44 9.28
C PRO A 55 4.43 7.57 10.46
N THR A 56 5.35 7.33 11.41
CA THR A 56 5.13 6.41 12.54
C THR A 56 3.91 6.80 13.38
N ASP A 57 3.67 8.10 13.56
CA ASP A 57 2.53 8.65 14.29
C ASP A 57 1.19 8.43 13.59
N GLN A 58 1.19 8.20 12.26
CA GLN A 58 -0.01 7.97 11.45
C GLN A 58 -0.23 6.48 11.12
N ALA A 59 0.76 5.62 11.36
CA ALA A 59 0.72 4.23 10.92
C ALA A 59 -0.47 3.43 11.47
N LEU A 60 -0.83 3.66 12.75
CA LEU A 60 -1.97 2.97 13.37
C LEU A 60 -3.32 3.41 12.80
N ASP A 61 -3.49 4.71 12.55
CA ASP A 61 -4.72 5.26 11.96
C ASP A 61 -4.91 4.80 10.51
N GLN A 62 -3.82 4.70 9.75
CA GLN A 62 -3.87 4.14 8.40
C GLN A 62 -4.20 2.64 8.40
N ILE A 63 -3.64 1.87 9.33
CA ILE A 63 -4.01 0.45 9.50
C ILE A 63 -5.49 0.32 9.84
N ALA A 64 -6.01 1.14 10.74
CA ALA A 64 -7.42 1.13 11.11
C ALA A 64 -8.32 1.48 9.91
N SER A 65 -7.96 2.52 9.15
CA SER A 65 -8.69 2.95 7.94
C SER A 65 -8.71 1.87 6.87
N LEU A 66 -7.59 1.20 6.63
CA LEU A 66 -7.50 0.05 5.71
C LEU A 66 -8.38 -1.10 6.17
N ARG A 67 -8.35 -1.45 7.47
CA ARG A 67 -9.19 -2.53 8.01
C ARG A 67 -10.67 -2.21 7.87
N HIS A 68 -11.08 -0.97 8.12
CA HIS A 68 -12.47 -0.55 7.95
C HIS A 68 -12.90 -0.67 6.49
N PHE A 69 -12.11 -0.12 5.56
CA PHE A 69 -12.37 -0.24 4.12
C PHE A 69 -12.49 -1.70 3.66
N LEU A 70 -11.62 -2.58 4.16
CA LEU A 70 -11.60 -4.00 3.79
C LEU A 70 -12.78 -4.77 4.40
N ALA A 71 -13.30 -4.35 5.55
CA ALA A 71 -14.47 -4.97 6.17
C ALA A 71 -15.75 -4.74 5.35
N ASP A 72 -15.81 -3.65 4.58
CA ASP A 72 -16.95 -3.31 3.72
C ASP A 72 -16.96 -4.09 2.38
N LEU A 73 -15.92 -4.87 2.10
CA LEU A 73 -15.82 -5.66 0.88
C LEU A 73 -16.37 -7.07 1.09
N SER A 74 -17.37 -7.45 0.28
CA SER A 74 -17.98 -8.77 0.34
C SER A 74 -17.27 -9.83 -0.51
N ASP A 75 -16.48 -9.40 -1.49
CA ASP A 75 -15.90 -10.25 -2.54
C ASP A 75 -14.42 -10.58 -2.33
N VAL A 76 -13.76 -9.95 -1.35
CA VAL A 76 -12.35 -10.16 -1.03
C VAL A 76 -12.10 -10.15 0.47
N THR A 77 -11.17 -10.97 0.94
CA THR A 77 -10.69 -10.92 2.32
C THR A 77 -9.41 -10.10 2.37
N GLY A 78 -9.44 -9.01 3.12
CA GLY A 78 -8.26 -8.17 3.34
C GLY A 78 -7.42 -8.64 4.52
N VAL A 79 -6.09 -8.60 4.38
CA VAL A 79 -5.14 -8.83 5.48
C VAL A 79 -4.24 -7.60 5.58
N VAL A 80 -4.22 -6.97 6.75
CA VAL A 80 -3.38 -5.80 7.03
C VAL A 80 -2.42 -6.13 8.16
N ASN A 81 -1.13 -6.14 7.84
CA ASN A 81 -0.04 -6.42 8.79
C ASN A 81 0.84 -5.18 8.97
N GLY A 82 1.36 -4.99 10.18
CA GLY A 82 2.29 -3.92 10.52
C GLY A 82 1.92 -3.22 11.84
N PRO A 83 2.63 -2.14 12.18
CA PRO A 83 3.76 -1.57 11.44
C PRO A 83 4.99 -2.48 11.45
N TRP A 84 5.69 -2.57 10.31
CA TRP A 84 6.95 -3.31 10.17
C TRP A 84 8.09 -2.33 9.88
N PRO A 85 9.35 -2.66 10.19
CA PRO A 85 10.49 -1.89 9.70
C PRO A 85 10.42 -1.77 8.16
N PRO A 86 10.87 -0.66 7.56
CA PRO A 86 10.60 -0.33 6.15
C PRO A 86 11.47 -1.13 5.17
N TYR A 87 11.54 -2.45 5.30
CA TYR A 87 12.36 -3.33 4.46
C TYR A 87 11.98 -3.25 2.97
N THR A 88 10.69 -3.07 2.66
CA THR A 88 10.18 -2.86 1.29
C THR A 88 10.58 -1.51 0.69
N PHE A 89 11.02 -0.58 1.54
CA PHE A 89 11.39 0.78 1.19
C PHE A 89 12.86 1.08 1.46
N ALA A 90 13.65 0.09 1.92
CA ALA A 90 15.09 0.25 2.13
C ALA A 90 15.77 0.51 0.77
N GLY A 91 16.03 1.78 0.49
CA GLY A 91 16.46 2.29 -0.83
C GLY A 91 15.88 3.66 -1.20
N ILE A 92 14.84 4.14 -0.52
CA ILE A 92 14.53 5.57 -0.47
C ILE A 92 15.46 6.18 0.57
N ASP A 93 16.51 6.82 0.07
CA ASP A 93 17.61 7.40 0.83
C ASP A 93 17.11 8.28 2.00
N GLU A 94 17.79 8.14 3.14
CA GLU A 94 17.69 8.92 4.38
C GLU A 94 18.17 10.37 4.19
N SER A 95 17.79 11.01 3.09
CA SER A 95 18.31 12.33 2.68
C SER A 95 17.44 13.51 3.13
N ALA A 96 16.39 13.28 3.93
CA ALA A 96 15.53 14.35 4.41
C ALA A 96 15.32 14.29 5.94
N GLY A 97 16.30 14.81 6.67
CA GLY A 97 16.00 15.64 7.83
C GLY A 97 16.19 15.03 9.22
N VAL A 98 17.43 15.02 9.71
CA VAL A 98 17.76 15.67 10.99
C VAL A 98 19.27 15.96 11.05
N SER A 99 19.68 17.11 10.51
CA SER A 99 20.90 17.77 10.99
C SER A 99 20.51 18.49 12.27
N ALA A 100 20.63 17.78 13.39
CA ALA A 100 20.52 18.36 14.72
C ALA A 100 21.60 19.44 14.91
N GLY A 101 21.17 20.56 15.48
CA GLY A 101 21.90 21.83 15.45
C GLY A 101 23.28 21.79 16.08
N SER A 102 24.22 22.45 15.40
CA SER A 102 25.43 22.97 16.03
C SER A 102 25.17 24.45 16.33
N GLY A 103 24.79 24.75 17.57
CA GLY A 103 24.53 26.10 18.05
C GLY A 103 25.80 26.97 18.08
N PRO A 104 25.68 28.30 18.00
CA PRO A 104 26.84 29.19 17.96
C PRO A 104 27.53 29.22 19.33
N ARG A 105 28.85 29.07 19.32
CA ARG A 105 29.71 29.18 20.51
C ARG A 105 29.93 30.67 20.84
N PRO A 106 29.76 31.12 22.10
CA PRO A 106 29.96 32.53 22.47
C PRO A 106 31.46 32.87 22.59
N PRO A 107 31.82 34.16 22.48
CA PRO A 107 33.21 34.63 22.51
C PRO A 107 33.77 34.68 23.95
N ALA A 108 35.07 34.40 24.09
CA ALA A 108 35.91 34.76 25.22
C ALA A 108 37.20 35.37 24.70
#